data_AF-A0AA90ZMT3-F1
#
_entry.id   AF-A0AA90ZMT3-F1
#
_cell.length_a   1.000
_cell.length_b   1.000
_cell.length_c   1.000
_cell.angle_alpha   90.00
_cell.angle_beta   90.00
_cell.angle_gamma   90.00
#
_symmetry.space_group_name_H-M   'P 1'
#
loop_
_entity.id
_entity.type
_entity.pdbx_description
1 polymer ?
#
loop_
_entity_poly.entity_id
_entity_poly.type
_entity_poly.pdbx_seq_one_letter_code
_entity_poly.pdbx_strand_id
1 'polypeptide(L)'
;MGIFEFSKIKGYLNFIKGSHLILIHTLEDFFSAEVKLEFNPIRKFKNVGECDIEGNINRNVYIISKDSILLLCKVQHEDNYFVLGISLKAKKIGETNNGKIYNIVASTVSKALQEASKSFYRSSINLFGEGLIVSAIAKYASQSLHNVSKVHFLIGYFNALRSTTFEGKYFSTGLIVTGSLFDYKERTVDGSVMYLNAVRQFTDCIDARYWYLVDGHSVYYLSDARSEIHYMYICDSQNRINQGLLSRLLHHRDILFRTNNGRELSVIVSNGIEFIYQENVWRYRNYQWIKNLIREEISLDENVYNAILYYVLYCSRNDTSSIIWIPKNVNSIKDFLKTSHAVSRKSFSILNPQFDGLIKRLMTSDGATVICPDGTVKYYGCIIKMEVADNKTLKGTGETAASRLASNGIAIKISQDGTIKIFLNERTKIKF
;
A
#
# COMPACT_ATOMS: atom_id res chain seq x y z
N MET A 1 -8.57 8.17 38.82
CA MET A 1 -8.52 8.19 37.35
C MET A 1 -9.50 7.15 36.82
N GLY A 2 -10.59 7.53 36.15
CA GLY A 2 -11.59 6.60 35.64
C GLY A 2 -11.43 6.34 34.13
N ILE A 3 -11.80 5.13 33.68
CA ILE A 3 -11.85 4.77 32.25
C ILE A 3 -13.33 4.66 31.86
N PHE A 4 -13.72 5.36 30.80
CA PHE A 4 -15.11 5.46 30.35
C PHE A 4 -15.23 5.21 28.85
N GLU A 5 -16.40 4.76 28.44
CA GLU A 5 -16.76 4.59 27.02
C GLU A 5 -16.81 5.95 26.29
N PHE A 6 -16.37 6.01 25.03
CA PHE A 6 -16.36 7.26 24.25
C PHE A 6 -17.75 7.88 24.10
N SER A 7 -18.83 7.09 24.13
CA SER A 7 -20.21 7.58 24.09
C SER A 7 -20.56 8.54 25.23
N LYS A 8 -19.79 8.54 26.32
CA LYS A 8 -19.97 9.40 27.49
C LYS A 8 -19.21 10.73 27.40
N ILE A 9 -18.38 10.94 26.37
CA ILE A 9 -17.59 12.17 26.26
C ILE A 9 -18.48 13.37 25.90
N LYS A 10 -18.16 14.54 26.46
CA LYS A 10 -18.83 15.79 26.10
C LYS A 10 -18.61 16.12 24.62
N GLY A 11 -19.69 16.35 23.89
CA GLY A 11 -19.65 16.60 22.44
C GLY A 11 -19.78 15.34 21.56
N TYR A 12 -20.01 14.15 22.14
CA TYR A 12 -20.28 12.91 21.41
C TYR A 12 -21.30 13.08 20.27
N LEU A 13 -22.42 13.76 20.54
CA LEU A 13 -23.47 14.02 19.53
C LEU A 13 -22.97 14.83 18.33
N ASN A 14 -21.96 15.69 18.49
CA ASN A 14 -21.36 16.42 17.38
C ASN A 14 -20.43 15.53 16.55
N PHE A 15 -19.71 14.61 17.20
CA PHE A 15 -18.86 13.64 16.51
C PHE A 15 -19.67 12.70 15.59
N ILE A 16 -20.81 12.20 16.09
CA ILE A 16 -21.67 11.29 15.32
C ILE A 16 -22.51 12.00 14.23
N LYS A 17 -22.47 13.33 14.12
CA LYS A 17 -23.15 14.08 13.04
C LYS A 17 -22.41 14.05 11.69
N GLY A 18 -21.18 13.52 11.63
CA GLY A 18 -20.50 13.30 10.34
C GLY A 18 -19.01 12.96 10.47
N SER A 19 -18.32 13.51 11.45
CA SER A 19 -16.88 13.30 11.65
C SER A 19 -16.49 11.81 11.77
N HIS A 20 -17.34 11.02 12.42
CA HIS A 20 -17.16 9.59 12.54
C HIS A 20 -17.15 8.85 11.19
N LEU A 21 -17.94 9.29 10.20
CA LEU A 21 -17.97 8.70 8.85
C LEU A 21 -16.68 9.02 8.10
N ILE A 22 -16.17 10.25 8.22
CA ILE A 22 -14.90 10.63 7.61
C ILE A 22 -13.76 9.79 8.18
N LEU A 23 -13.74 9.58 9.50
CA LEU A 23 -12.76 8.71 10.13
C LEU A 23 -12.87 7.26 9.63
N ILE A 24 -14.09 6.73 9.49
CA ILE A 24 -14.33 5.39 8.94
C ILE A 24 -13.76 5.32 7.53
N HIS A 25 -14.23 6.15 6.60
CA HIS A 25 -13.82 6.09 5.20
C HIS A 25 -12.33 6.30 5.00
N THR A 26 -11.73 7.26 5.73
CA THR A 26 -10.29 7.51 5.67
C THR A 26 -9.48 6.27 6.09
N LEU A 27 -9.94 5.54 7.09
CA LEU A 27 -9.27 4.31 7.55
C LEU A 27 -9.59 3.10 6.66
N GLU A 28 -10.80 3.01 6.10
CA GLU A 28 -11.19 1.99 5.12
C GLU A 28 -10.31 2.08 3.88
N ASP A 29 -10.15 3.28 3.36
CA ASP A 29 -9.30 3.59 2.23
C ASP A 29 -7.82 3.32 2.53
N PHE A 30 -7.34 3.80 3.69
CA PHE A 30 -5.94 3.62 4.07
C PHE A 30 -5.55 2.16 4.26
N PHE A 31 -6.34 1.37 4.99
CA PHE A 31 -5.99 -0.02 5.26
C PHE A 31 -6.56 -1.01 4.24
N SER A 32 -7.44 -0.57 3.33
CA SER A 32 -8.22 -1.44 2.46
C SER A 32 -8.97 -2.54 3.24
N ALA A 33 -9.52 -2.16 4.39
CA ALA A 33 -10.19 -3.06 5.34
C ALA A 33 -11.60 -2.54 5.67
N GLU A 34 -12.50 -3.43 6.10
CA GLU A 34 -13.77 -3.00 6.70
C GLU A 34 -13.47 -2.34 8.06
N VAL A 35 -14.00 -1.14 8.27
CA VAL A 35 -13.80 -0.37 9.51
C VAL A 35 -15.12 -0.19 10.24
N LYS A 36 -15.11 -0.52 11.53
CA LYS A 36 -16.25 -0.27 12.41
C LYS A 36 -15.81 0.43 13.68
N LEU A 37 -16.46 1.55 13.99
CA LEU A 37 -16.30 2.22 15.27
C LEU A 37 -17.11 1.50 16.34
N GLU A 38 -16.45 1.22 17.46
CA GLU A 38 -17.02 0.59 18.64
C GLU A 38 -17.03 1.66 19.74
N PHE A 39 -18.21 2.20 20.03
CA PHE A 39 -18.39 3.28 21.01
C PHE A 39 -18.44 2.82 22.46
N ASN A 40 -18.61 1.52 22.68
CA ASN A 40 -18.60 0.88 23.99
C ASN A 40 -17.61 -0.31 24.01
N PRO A 41 -16.31 -0.08 23.72
CA PRO A 41 -15.35 -1.15 23.56
C PRO A 41 -15.09 -1.91 24.88
N ILE A 42 -15.17 -1.23 26.04
CA ILE A 42 -14.93 -1.88 27.34
C ILE A 42 -15.96 -2.99 27.54
N ARG A 43 -17.25 -2.63 27.43
CA ARG A 43 -18.34 -3.61 27.60
C ARG A 43 -18.30 -4.72 26.55
N LYS A 44 -17.98 -4.39 25.31
CA LYS A 44 -18.03 -5.33 24.18
C LYS A 44 -16.92 -6.37 24.23
N PHE A 45 -15.70 -5.97 24.61
CA PHE A 45 -14.51 -6.82 24.53
C PHE A 45 -14.05 -7.39 25.87
N LYS A 46 -14.76 -7.11 26.97
CA LYS A 46 -14.44 -7.59 28.34
C LYS A 46 -14.13 -9.09 28.43
N ASN A 47 -14.81 -9.92 27.63
CA ASN A 47 -14.67 -11.38 27.63
C ASN A 47 -14.12 -11.94 26.30
N VAL A 48 -13.51 -11.11 25.46
CA VAL A 48 -13.03 -11.52 24.13
C VAL A 48 -11.51 -11.71 24.16
N GLY A 49 -11.08 -12.96 24.31
CA GLY A 49 -9.66 -13.32 24.33
C GLY A 49 -8.89 -12.61 25.45
N GLU A 50 -7.68 -12.10 25.15
CA GLU A 50 -6.83 -11.33 26.07
C GLU A 50 -7.11 -9.82 26.05
N CYS A 51 -8.31 -9.40 25.63
CA CYS A 51 -8.66 -7.97 25.51
C CYS A 51 -9.01 -7.36 26.86
N ASP A 52 -7.99 -7.16 27.70
CA ASP A 52 -8.12 -6.40 28.93
C ASP A 52 -7.87 -4.90 28.67
N ILE A 53 -8.95 -4.15 28.43
CA ILE A 53 -8.88 -2.69 28.23
C ILE A 53 -8.70 -1.94 29.56
N GLU A 54 -9.38 -2.40 30.62
CA GLU A 54 -9.40 -1.71 31.91
C GLU A 54 -8.06 -1.86 32.64
N GLY A 55 -7.45 -3.05 32.62
CA GLY A 55 -6.14 -3.30 33.22
C GLY A 55 -4.94 -2.90 32.36
N ASN A 56 -5.12 -2.68 31.05
CA ASN A 56 -4.04 -2.30 30.14
C ASN A 56 -4.34 -1.05 29.31
N ILE A 57 -4.73 0.04 29.97
CA ILE A 57 -5.10 1.29 29.30
C ILE A 57 -4.02 1.85 28.38
N ASN A 58 -2.74 1.49 28.53
CA ASN A 58 -1.65 1.95 27.66
C ASN A 58 -1.56 1.19 26.32
N ARG A 59 -2.17 0.01 26.22
CA ARG A 59 -2.19 -0.78 24.98
C ARG A 59 -3.15 -0.14 23.98
N ASN A 60 -2.65 0.09 22.76
CA ASN A 60 -3.42 0.71 21.68
C ASN A 60 -3.95 -0.29 20.65
N VAL A 61 -3.47 -1.54 20.67
CA VAL A 61 -3.78 -2.53 19.64
C VAL A 61 -4.01 -3.88 20.29
N TYR A 62 -5.14 -4.50 19.95
CA TYR A 62 -5.48 -5.86 20.34
C TYR A 62 -5.74 -6.68 19.07
N ILE A 63 -5.16 -7.87 19.00
CA ILE A 63 -5.44 -8.83 17.92
C ILE A 63 -6.64 -9.66 18.39
N ILE A 64 -7.79 -9.47 17.76
CA ILE A 64 -9.03 -10.18 18.12
C ILE A 64 -9.04 -11.56 17.49
N SER A 65 -8.57 -11.66 16.25
CA SER A 65 -8.36 -12.91 15.51
C SER A 65 -7.34 -12.68 14.39
N LYS A 66 -7.01 -13.73 13.62
CA LYS A 66 -6.19 -13.57 12.40
C LYS A 66 -6.77 -12.53 11.43
N ASP A 67 -8.09 -12.42 11.33
CA ASP A 67 -8.77 -11.57 10.34
C ASP A 67 -9.31 -10.26 10.94
N SER A 68 -9.02 -9.97 12.22
CA SER A 68 -9.53 -8.77 12.88
C SER A 68 -8.62 -8.25 13.99
N ILE A 69 -8.45 -6.94 14.00
CA ILE A 69 -7.73 -6.20 15.04
C ILE A 69 -8.60 -5.06 15.57
N LEU A 70 -8.38 -4.69 16.83
CA LEU A 70 -9.02 -3.57 17.49
C LEU A 70 -7.96 -2.51 17.81
N LEU A 71 -8.14 -1.31 17.27
CA LEU A 71 -7.39 -0.13 17.67
C LEU A 71 -8.13 0.56 18.83
N LEU A 72 -7.46 0.77 19.95
CA LEU A 72 -8.00 1.49 21.08
C LEU A 72 -7.47 2.93 21.04
N CYS A 73 -8.36 3.87 20.73
CA CYS A 73 -8.08 5.29 20.69
C CYS A 73 -8.59 5.97 21.96
N LYS A 74 -7.83 6.93 22.49
CA LYS A 74 -8.05 7.47 23.84
C LYS A 74 -8.11 8.99 23.80
N VAL A 75 -8.99 9.56 24.62
CA VAL A 75 -9.07 10.99 24.89
C VAL A 75 -9.01 11.19 26.39
N GLN A 76 -8.08 12.01 26.85
CA GLN A 76 -7.99 12.44 28.23
C GLN A 76 -8.82 13.70 28.42
N HIS A 77 -9.70 13.71 29.41
CA HIS A 77 -10.43 14.88 29.84
C HIS A 77 -10.43 14.91 31.36
N GLU A 78 -9.82 15.95 31.93
CA GLU A 78 -9.54 16.02 33.38
C GLU A 78 -8.76 14.76 33.83
N ASP A 79 -9.23 14.08 34.88
CA ASP A 79 -8.64 12.87 35.43
C ASP A 79 -9.22 11.58 34.81
N ASN A 80 -9.89 11.66 33.66
CA ASN A 80 -10.59 10.52 33.07
C ASN A 80 -10.14 10.25 31.63
N TYR A 81 -10.11 8.96 31.26
CA TYR A 81 -9.89 8.51 29.90
C TYR A 81 -11.20 8.06 29.26
N PHE A 82 -11.47 8.55 28.05
CA PHE A 82 -12.58 8.12 27.20
C PHE A 82 -12.02 7.29 26.05
N VAL A 83 -12.51 6.07 25.88
CA VAL A 83 -11.97 5.10 24.92
C VAL A 83 -12.92 4.80 23.77
N LEU A 84 -12.41 4.93 22.55
CA LEU A 84 -13.07 4.56 21.30
C LEU A 84 -12.36 3.34 20.72
N GLY A 85 -13.12 2.29 20.43
CA GLY A 85 -12.60 1.15 19.67
C GLY A 85 -12.76 1.38 18.17
N ILE A 86 -11.78 0.95 17.38
CA ILE A 86 -11.87 0.88 15.92
C ILE A 86 -11.53 -0.54 15.50
N SER A 87 -12.54 -1.30 15.10
CA SER A 87 -12.36 -2.66 14.59
C SER A 87 -11.98 -2.58 13.11
N LEU A 88 -10.82 -3.14 12.77
CA LEU A 88 -10.41 -3.36 11.38
C LEU A 88 -10.58 -4.84 11.06
N LYS A 89 -11.22 -5.15 9.93
CA LYS A 89 -11.38 -6.52 9.44
C LYS A 89 -10.87 -6.66 8.02
N ALA A 90 -9.90 -7.54 7.87
CA ALA A 90 -9.38 -8.00 6.58
C ALA A 90 -8.66 -9.34 6.79
N LYS A 91 -8.62 -10.19 5.77
CA LYS A 91 -8.03 -11.54 5.89
C LYS A 91 -6.58 -11.48 6.34
N LYS A 92 -6.22 -12.13 7.44
CA LYS A 92 -4.88 -12.19 8.04
C LYS A 92 -4.30 -10.84 8.45
N ILE A 93 -5.14 -9.81 8.64
CA ILE A 93 -4.68 -8.48 9.09
C ILE A 93 -3.97 -8.55 10.46
N GLY A 94 -4.40 -9.45 11.35
CA GLY A 94 -3.78 -9.68 12.66
C GLY A 94 -2.39 -10.32 12.61
N GLU A 95 -2.00 -10.89 11.47
CA GLU A 95 -0.68 -11.51 11.27
C GLU A 95 0.35 -10.49 10.72
N THR A 96 -0.05 -9.23 10.51
CA THR A 96 0.81 -8.23 9.86
C THR A 96 1.64 -7.38 10.83
N ASN A 97 2.94 -7.21 10.48
CA ASN A 97 3.82 -6.12 10.93
C ASN A 97 3.89 -5.86 12.46
N ASN A 98 3.78 -6.91 13.28
CA ASN A 98 3.85 -6.85 14.76
C ASN A 98 3.02 -5.72 15.41
N GLY A 99 1.96 -5.24 14.75
CA GLY A 99 1.13 -4.15 15.27
C GLY A 99 1.68 -2.73 15.15
N LYS A 100 2.87 -2.50 14.57
CA LYS A 100 3.55 -1.17 14.65
C LYS A 100 2.77 -0.05 13.97
N ILE A 101 2.34 -0.26 12.72
CA ILE A 101 1.55 0.73 11.97
C ILE A 101 0.21 1.00 12.67
N TYR A 102 -0.44 -0.05 13.15
CA TYR A 102 -1.71 0.03 13.88
C TYR A 102 -1.59 0.86 15.15
N ASN A 103 -0.49 0.69 15.90
CA ASN A 103 -0.22 1.48 17.09
C ASN A 103 -0.02 2.97 16.76
N ILE A 104 0.73 3.26 15.69
CA ILE A 104 0.96 4.64 15.24
C ILE A 104 -0.34 5.30 14.77
N VAL A 105 -1.19 4.58 14.05
CA VAL A 105 -2.50 5.08 13.62
C VAL A 105 -3.40 5.30 14.83
N ALA A 106 -3.51 4.33 15.75
CA ALA A 106 -4.30 4.48 16.98
C ALA A 106 -3.85 5.69 17.81
N SER A 107 -2.54 5.91 17.95
CA SER A 107 -1.97 7.08 18.64
C SER A 107 -2.28 8.39 17.89
N THR A 108 -2.22 8.38 16.56
CA THR A 108 -2.49 9.58 15.74
C THR A 108 -3.96 9.95 15.76
N VAL A 109 -4.86 8.96 15.69
CA VAL A 109 -6.31 9.14 15.88
C VAL A 109 -6.60 9.63 17.30
N SER A 110 -5.96 9.08 18.32
CA SER A 110 -6.11 9.56 19.71
C SER A 110 -5.75 11.04 19.84
N LYS A 111 -4.64 11.48 19.24
CA LYS A 111 -4.25 12.90 19.22
C LYS A 111 -5.27 13.78 18.48
N ALA A 112 -5.79 13.33 17.34
CA ALA A 112 -6.83 14.05 16.60
C ALA A 112 -8.15 14.13 17.39
N LEU A 113 -8.56 13.05 18.06
CA LEU A 113 -9.72 13.03 18.93
C LEU A 113 -9.53 13.96 20.15
N GLN A 114 -8.32 13.99 20.71
CA GLN A 114 -7.96 14.90 21.80
C GLN A 114 -8.08 16.36 21.36
N GLU A 115 -7.54 16.71 20.20
CA GLU A 115 -7.64 18.07 19.65
C GLU A 115 -9.09 18.44 19.38
N ALA A 116 -9.84 17.53 18.75
CA ALA A 116 -11.27 17.70 18.48
C ALA A 116 -12.10 17.94 19.75
N SER A 117 -11.73 17.29 20.87
CA SER A 117 -12.44 17.41 22.14
C SER A 117 -12.44 18.83 22.70
N LYS A 118 -11.40 19.64 22.42
CA LYS A 118 -11.29 21.04 22.85
C LYS A 118 -12.43 21.92 22.31
N SER A 119 -12.97 21.57 21.15
CA SER A 119 -14.11 22.26 20.51
C SER A 119 -15.43 21.51 20.66
N PHE A 120 -15.50 20.51 21.54
CA PHE A 120 -16.63 19.58 21.65
C PHE A 120 -17.02 18.98 20.29
N TYR A 121 -16.01 18.67 19.46
CA TYR A 121 -16.13 18.06 18.14
C TYR A 121 -16.82 18.90 17.05
N ARG A 122 -17.12 20.20 17.29
CA ARG A 122 -17.88 21.05 16.35
C ARG A 122 -17.23 21.23 14.97
N SER A 123 -15.89 21.23 14.89
CA SER A 123 -15.13 21.39 13.64
C SER A 123 -14.19 20.21 13.38
N SER A 124 -14.55 19.04 13.89
CA SER A 124 -13.64 17.88 13.94
C SER A 124 -13.46 17.16 12.59
N ILE A 125 -14.30 17.46 11.59
CA ILE A 125 -14.20 16.93 10.22
C ILE A 125 -12.79 17.13 9.64
N ASN A 126 -12.18 18.30 9.85
CA ASN A 126 -10.88 18.65 9.27
C ASN A 126 -9.71 17.83 9.87
N LEU A 127 -9.93 17.14 10.99
CA LEU A 127 -8.90 16.40 11.72
C LEU A 127 -8.84 14.92 11.36
N PHE A 128 -9.85 14.39 10.64
CA PHE A 128 -9.97 12.95 10.37
C PHE A 128 -9.79 12.56 8.90
N GLY A 129 -9.42 13.52 8.03
CA GLY A 129 -9.14 13.27 6.61
C GLY A 129 -7.66 13.04 6.31
N GLU A 130 -7.21 13.47 5.12
CA GLU A 130 -5.85 13.20 4.60
C GLU A 130 -4.71 13.59 5.57
N GLY A 131 -4.80 14.75 6.22
CA GLY A 131 -3.77 15.22 7.14
C GLY A 131 -3.49 14.27 8.32
N LEU A 132 -4.51 13.51 8.75
CA LEU A 132 -4.37 12.46 9.77
C LEU A 132 -3.45 11.34 9.26
N ILE A 133 -3.68 10.91 8.02
CA ILE A 133 -2.93 9.81 7.40
C ILE A 133 -1.51 10.25 7.09
N VAL A 134 -1.31 11.44 6.53
CA VAL A 134 0.04 12.01 6.31
C VAL A 134 0.83 12.08 7.62
N SER A 135 0.17 12.49 8.72
CA SER A 135 0.79 12.49 10.05
C SER A 135 1.16 11.08 10.54
N ALA A 136 0.34 10.08 10.26
CA ALA A 136 0.64 8.69 10.61
C ALA A 136 1.79 8.11 9.78
N ILE A 137 1.81 8.37 8.47
CA ILE A 137 2.89 7.98 7.54
C ILE A 137 4.20 8.61 7.98
N ALA A 138 4.23 9.92 8.26
CA ALA A 138 5.43 10.61 8.69
C ALA A 138 6.01 9.99 9.97
N LYS A 139 5.17 9.75 11.00
CA LYS A 139 5.60 9.07 12.23
C LYS A 139 6.10 7.65 11.98
N TYR A 140 5.49 6.92 11.05
CA TYR A 140 5.90 5.55 10.73
C TYR A 140 7.25 5.52 10.01
N ALA A 141 7.44 6.39 9.02
CA ALA A 141 8.65 6.43 8.21
C ALA A 141 9.86 6.98 9.00
N SER A 142 9.63 7.91 9.92
CA SER A 142 10.68 8.55 10.73
C SER A 142 11.35 7.70 11.82
N GLN A 143 11.42 6.37 11.68
CA GLN A 143 11.83 5.44 12.75
C GLN A 143 13.16 5.83 13.44
N SER A 144 13.10 6.59 14.55
CA SER A 144 14.19 7.11 15.42
C SER A 144 15.37 7.86 14.77
N LEU A 145 15.55 7.79 13.45
CA LEU A 145 16.74 8.31 12.76
C LEU A 145 16.43 9.58 11.97
N HIS A 146 15.19 9.71 11.48
CA HIS A 146 14.74 10.86 10.71
C HIS A 146 13.79 11.73 11.53
N ASN A 147 13.85 13.05 11.33
CA ASN A 147 12.94 13.97 12.00
C ASN A 147 11.52 13.88 11.38
N VAL A 148 10.49 13.73 12.22
CA VAL A 148 9.08 13.59 11.78
C VAL A 148 8.60 14.79 10.97
N SER A 149 8.94 16.01 11.38
CA SER A 149 8.54 17.23 10.67
C SER A 149 9.20 17.31 9.30
N LYS A 150 10.46 16.85 9.16
CA LYS A 150 11.14 16.79 7.86
C LYS A 150 10.50 15.78 6.93
N VAL A 151 10.18 14.58 7.41
CA VAL A 151 9.46 13.58 6.61
C VAL A 151 8.09 14.11 6.20
N HIS A 152 7.36 14.75 7.11
CA HIS A 152 6.08 15.39 6.79
C HIS A 152 6.23 16.48 5.71
N PHE A 153 7.25 17.33 5.81
CA PHE A 153 7.57 18.31 4.78
C PHE A 153 7.85 17.64 3.42
N LEU A 154 8.67 16.57 3.40
CA LEU A 154 8.99 15.85 2.17
C LEU A 154 7.77 15.18 1.54
N ILE A 155 6.81 14.68 2.33
CA ILE A 155 5.53 14.18 1.78
C ILE A 155 4.79 15.31 1.03
N GLY A 156 4.69 16.49 1.63
CA GLY A 156 4.07 17.66 0.99
C GLY A 156 4.84 18.12 -0.25
N TYR A 157 6.16 18.20 -0.16
CA TYR A 157 7.05 18.60 -1.25
C TYR A 157 6.93 17.65 -2.45
N PHE A 158 6.92 16.34 -2.20
CA PHE A 158 6.74 15.34 -3.25
C PHE A 158 5.31 15.32 -3.81
N ASN A 159 4.30 15.65 -3.01
CA ASN A 159 2.94 15.79 -3.56
C ASN A 159 2.86 17.00 -4.50
N ALA A 160 3.57 18.10 -4.22
CA ALA A 160 3.68 19.24 -5.12
C ALA A 160 4.50 18.90 -6.38
N LEU A 161 5.61 18.16 -6.25
CA LEU A 161 6.38 17.64 -7.39
C LEU A 161 5.52 16.77 -8.31
N ARG A 162 4.67 15.91 -7.73
CA ARG A 162 3.73 15.08 -8.49
C ARG A 162 2.86 15.93 -9.42
N SER A 163 2.35 17.06 -8.93
CA SER A 163 1.54 17.97 -9.76
C SER A 163 2.35 18.90 -10.67
N THR A 164 3.67 18.84 -10.66
CA THR A 164 4.54 19.72 -11.45
C THR A 164 4.77 19.16 -12.85
N THR A 165 4.78 20.04 -13.85
CA THR A 165 5.12 19.69 -15.24
C THR A 165 6.44 20.30 -15.66
N PHE A 166 7.17 19.60 -16.52
CA PHE A 166 8.32 20.12 -17.25
C PHE A 166 8.04 19.95 -18.75
N GLU A 167 8.21 21.01 -19.55
CA GLU A 167 7.88 21.01 -20.99
C GLU A 167 6.45 20.52 -21.30
N GLY A 168 5.49 20.89 -20.44
CA GLY A 168 4.08 20.54 -20.61
C GLY A 168 3.72 19.10 -20.28
N LYS A 169 4.66 18.31 -19.74
CA LYS A 169 4.41 16.92 -19.31
C LYS A 169 4.70 16.76 -17.82
N TYR A 170 3.87 15.98 -17.14
CA TYR A 170 4.24 15.47 -15.83
C TYR A 170 5.48 14.60 -15.96
N PHE A 171 6.35 14.66 -14.96
CA PHE A 171 7.56 13.85 -14.93
C PHE A 171 7.59 12.95 -13.69
N SER A 172 8.49 11.98 -13.74
CA SER A 172 8.77 11.06 -12.65
C SER A 172 10.07 11.47 -11.98
N THR A 173 10.17 11.29 -10.67
CA THR A 173 11.39 11.60 -9.92
C THR A 173 11.44 10.80 -8.62
N GLY A 174 12.61 10.76 -7.98
CA GLY A 174 12.81 9.99 -6.77
C GLY A 174 13.93 10.51 -5.87
N LEU A 175 13.73 10.35 -4.57
CA LEU A 175 14.67 10.72 -3.51
C LEU A 175 14.75 9.60 -2.48
N ILE A 176 15.96 9.13 -2.24
CA ILE A 176 16.32 8.27 -1.12
C ILE A 176 16.86 9.16 0.00
N VAL A 177 16.24 9.10 1.17
CA VAL A 177 16.74 9.69 2.41
C VAL A 177 17.36 8.59 3.24
N THR A 178 18.67 8.65 3.44
CA THR A 178 19.43 7.63 4.15
C THR A 178 20.03 8.13 5.45
N GLY A 179 20.12 7.22 6.42
CA GLY A 179 20.90 7.44 7.64
C GLY A 179 22.40 7.32 7.43
N SER A 180 22.85 6.73 6.32
CA SER A 180 24.23 6.37 6.07
C SER A 180 24.55 6.42 4.57
N LEU A 181 25.13 7.54 4.15
CA LEU A 181 25.63 7.69 2.77
C LEU A 181 26.73 6.67 2.43
N PHE A 182 27.43 6.15 3.44
CA PHE A 182 28.48 5.14 3.30
C PHE A 182 27.95 3.82 2.74
N ASP A 183 26.74 3.40 3.13
CA ASP A 183 26.15 2.15 2.64
C ASP A 183 25.98 2.16 1.11
N TYR A 184 25.64 3.32 0.53
CA TYR A 184 25.53 3.49 -0.92
C TYR A 184 26.88 3.70 -1.64
N LYS A 185 27.98 3.94 -0.92
CA LYS A 185 29.31 4.12 -1.53
C LYS A 185 30.08 2.81 -1.62
N GLU A 186 30.01 1.99 -0.58
CA GLU A 186 30.90 0.84 -0.41
C GLU A 186 30.17 -0.51 -0.52
N ARG A 187 28.83 -0.56 -0.42
CA ARG A 187 28.04 -1.80 -0.39
C ARG A 187 27.12 -1.98 -1.60
N THR A 188 27.46 -1.37 -2.74
CA THR A 188 26.60 -1.42 -3.92
C THR A 188 26.80 -2.70 -4.71
N VAL A 189 26.07 -3.76 -4.31
CA VAL A 189 25.93 -4.95 -5.15
C VAL A 189 25.07 -4.64 -6.40
N ASP A 190 24.22 -3.61 -6.34
CA ASP A 190 23.17 -3.35 -7.34
C ASP A 190 23.14 -1.90 -7.93
N GLY A 191 24.25 -1.13 -7.87
CA GLY A 191 24.29 0.22 -8.46
C GLY A 191 25.60 1.00 -8.28
N SER A 192 25.58 2.30 -8.57
CA SER A 192 26.70 3.23 -8.37
C SER A 192 26.23 4.62 -7.92
N VAL A 193 27.11 5.37 -7.27
CA VAL A 193 26.85 6.75 -6.85
C VAL A 193 27.62 7.76 -7.70
N MET A 194 26.95 8.85 -8.07
CA MET A 194 27.54 9.99 -8.77
C MET A 194 27.49 11.23 -7.88
N TYR A 195 28.62 11.93 -7.77
CA TYR A 195 28.75 13.17 -7.03
C TYR A 195 28.05 14.32 -7.74
N LEU A 196 27.23 15.07 -7.00
CA LEU A 196 26.70 16.33 -7.49
C LEU A 196 27.77 17.43 -7.33
N ASN A 197 27.83 18.35 -8.29
CA ASN A 197 28.80 19.46 -8.25
C ASN A 197 28.62 20.38 -7.04
N ALA A 198 27.41 20.45 -6.50
CA ALA A 198 27.10 21.21 -5.29
C ALA A 198 26.03 20.46 -4.49
N VAL A 199 26.18 20.49 -3.17
CA VAL A 199 25.15 20.03 -2.25
C VAL A 199 23.90 20.88 -2.45
N ARG A 200 22.74 20.24 -2.56
CA ARG A 200 21.45 20.92 -2.68
C ARG A 200 20.63 20.73 -1.40
N GLN A 201 19.97 21.79 -0.98
CA GLN A 201 19.00 21.75 0.11
C GLN A 201 17.60 21.90 -0.46
N PHE A 202 16.61 21.34 0.25
CA PHE A 202 15.22 21.58 -0.08
C PHE A 202 14.87 23.06 0.21
N THR A 203 14.12 23.66 -0.71
CA THR A 203 13.57 25.00 -0.56
C THR A 203 12.07 24.94 -0.78
N ASP A 204 11.34 26.02 -0.46
CA ASP A 204 9.89 26.09 -0.70
C ASP A 204 9.55 26.18 -2.20
N CYS A 205 10.54 26.46 -3.06
CA CYS A 205 10.38 26.55 -4.50
C CYS A 205 10.81 25.23 -5.19
N ILE A 206 9.98 24.73 -6.09
CA ILE A 206 10.31 23.55 -6.91
C ILE A 206 11.10 24.00 -8.14
N ASP A 207 12.38 23.63 -8.20
CA ASP A 207 13.16 23.67 -9.44
C ASP A 207 12.81 22.44 -10.29
N ALA A 208 11.81 22.58 -11.17
CA ALA A 208 11.34 21.49 -12.02
C ALA A 208 12.46 20.92 -12.92
N ARG A 209 13.40 21.75 -13.39
CA ARG A 209 14.51 21.30 -14.23
C ARG A 209 15.45 20.40 -13.45
N TYR A 210 15.77 20.77 -12.21
CA TYR A 210 16.59 19.93 -11.34
C TYR A 210 15.90 18.58 -11.10
N TRP A 211 14.65 18.59 -10.62
CA TRP A 211 13.94 17.36 -10.28
C TRP A 211 13.64 16.44 -11.48
N TYR A 212 13.59 16.99 -12.70
CA TYR A 212 13.45 16.25 -13.96
C TYR A 212 14.67 15.38 -14.32
N LEU A 213 15.86 15.65 -13.74
CA LEU A 213 17.09 14.95 -14.12
C LEU A 213 17.15 13.47 -13.68
N VAL A 214 16.31 13.06 -12.74
CA VAL A 214 16.24 11.67 -12.25
C VAL A 214 14.87 11.11 -12.53
N ASP A 215 14.80 9.84 -12.94
CA ASP A 215 13.55 9.20 -13.36
C ASP A 215 12.74 8.58 -12.20
N GLY A 216 13.33 8.47 -11.00
CA GLY A 216 12.72 7.80 -9.86
C GLY A 216 12.54 6.29 -10.06
N HIS A 217 13.20 5.69 -11.05
CA HIS A 217 13.10 4.27 -11.38
C HIS A 217 14.48 3.62 -11.44
N SER A 218 15.37 4.19 -12.23
CA SER A 218 16.75 3.75 -12.42
C SER A 218 17.72 4.70 -11.73
N VAL A 219 17.35 5.96 -11.58
CA VAL A 219 18.15 7.02 -10.99
C VAL A 219 17.35 7.73 -9.89
N TYR A 220 18.00 7.97 -8.77
CA TYR A 220 17.41 8.61 -7.60
C TYR A 220 18.36 9.67 -7.06
N TYR A 221 17.81 10.76 -6.52
CA TYR A 221 18.60 11.61 -5.63
C TYR A 221 18.86 10.90 -4.31
N LEU A 222 20.02 11.14 -3.71
CA LEU A 222 20.41 10.57 -2.43
C LEU A 222 20.75 11.69 -1.44
N SER A 223 20.02 11.69 -0.34
CA SER A 223 20.10 12.68 0.72
C SER A 223 20.41 12.04 2.07
N ASP A 224 21.10 12.78 2.93
CA ASP A 224 21.32 12.38 4.31
C ASP A 224 20.11 12.68 5.22
N ALA A 225 20.21 12.30 6.50
CA ALA A 225 19.20 12.61 7.52
C ALA A 225 19.05 14.13 7.81
N ARG A 226 19.99 14.97 7.34
CA ARG A 226 19.87 16.43 7.42
C ARG A 226 19.01 17.00 6.28
N SER A 227 18.62 16.18 5.31
CA SER A 227 17.88 16.57 4.11
C SER A 227 18.75 17.41 3.17
N GLU A 228 20.04 17.11 3.10
CA GLU A 228 20.96 17.64 2.10
C GLU A 228 21.17 16.59 1.00
N ILE A 229 21.00 16.97 -0.26
CA ILE A 229 21.17 16.08 -1.42
C ILE A 229 22.63 16.17 -1.87
N HIS A 230 23.34 15.05 -1.73
CA HIS A 230 24.77 14.98 -2.00
C HIS A 230 25.08 14.25 -3.30
N TYR A 231 24.28 13.23 -3.63
CA TYR A 231 24.59 12.29 -4.70
C TYR A 231 23.36 11.99 -5.56
N MET A 232 23.62 11.42 -6.74
CA MET A 232 22.66 10.61 -7.48
C MET A 232 23.05 9.13 -7.32
N TYR A 233 22.07 8.28 -7.05
CA TYR A 233 22.23 6.83 -7.05
C TYR A 233 21.66 6.26 -8.34
N ILE A 234 22.47 5.49 -9.07
CA ILE A 234 22.14 4.87 -10.35
C ILE A 234 22.09 3.35 -10.13
N CYS A 235 20.92 2.76 -10.31
CA CYS A 235 20.70 1.33 -10.15
C CYS A 235 21.20 0.55 -11.37
N ASP A 236 21.76 -0.64 -11.17
CA ASP A 236 22.17 -1.51 -12.28
C ASP A 236 20.96 -2.20 -12.94
N SER A 237 20.82 -1.98 -14.25
CA SER A 237 19.68 -2.36 -15.09
C SER A 237 19.37 -3.87 -15.18
N GLN A 238 20.25 -4.76 -14.70
CA GLN A 238 20.06 -6.21 -14.83
C GLN A 238 18.87 -6.74 -14.02
N ASN A 239 18.42 -6.01 -13.00
CA ASN A 239 17.39 -6.44 -12.05
C ASN A 239 16.10 -5.59 -12.09
N ARG A 240 15.59 -5.26 -13.28
CA ARG A 240 14.40 -4.38 -13.49
C ARG A 240 13.17 -4.75 -12.67
N ILE A 241 12.92 -6.04 -12.48
CA ILE A 241 11.81 -6.56 -11.67
C ILE A 241 11.99 -6.12 -10.20
N ASN A 242 13.18 -6.38 -9.64
CA ASN A 242 13.52 -5.99 -8.27
C ASN A 242 13.57 -4.47 -8.10
N GLN A 243 14.00 -3.73 -9.14
CA GLN A 243 13.95 -2.26 -9.17
C GLN A 243 12.51 -1.73 -9.13
N GLY A 244 11.61 -2.30 -9.94
CA GLY A 244 10.20 -1.89 -9.97
C GLY A 244 9.45 -2.21 -8.67
N LEU A 245 9.90 -3.25 -7.95
CA LEU A 245 9.47 -3.62 -6.60
C LEU A 245 10.26 -2.94 -5.48
N LEU A 246 11.34 -2.25 -5.84
CA LEU A 246 12.29 -1.59 -4.94
C LEU A 246 12.91 -2.52 -3.89
N SER A 247 12.84 -3.83 -4.14
CA SER A 247 13.47 -4.85 -3.32
C SER A 247 14.98 -4.70 -3.48
N ARG A 248 15.70 -4.50 -2.36
CA ARG A 248 17.16 -4.29 -2.27
C ARG A 248 17.67 -2.88 -2.59
N LEU A 249 16.79 -1.95 -2.98
CA LEU A 249 17.20 -0.55 -3.21
C LEU A 249 17.51 0.19 -1.90
N LEU A 250 16.71 -0.05 -0.87
CA LEU A 250 16.78 0.69 0.39
C LEU A 250 17.61 -0.07 1.42
N HIS A 251 18.54 0.60 2.08
CA HIS A 251 19.29 0.06 3.21
C HIS A 251 18.57 0.36 4.53
N HIS A 252 18.67 -0.57 5.50
CA HIS A 252 18.39 -0.36 6.92
C HIS A 252 17.14 0.45 7.29
N ARG A 253 17.25 1.78 7.45
CA ARG A 253 16.18 2.69 7.90
C ARG A 253 15.95 3.82 6.89
N ASP A 254 16.22 3.55 5.63
CA ASP A 254 16.03 4.50 4.55
C ASP A 254 14.56 4.70 4.22
N ILE A 255 14.29 5.86 3.65
CA ILE A 255 12.96 6.24 3.13
C ILE A 255 13.14 6.64 1.67
N LEU A 256 12.37 6.03 0.78
CA LEU A 256 12.25 6.46 -0.60
C LEU A 256 10.97 7.26 -0.78
N PHE A 257 11.10 8.44 -1.37
CA PHE A 257 10.01 9.20 -1.95
C PHE A 257 10.08 9.08 -3.47
N ARG A 258 8.96 8.79 -4.11
CA ARG A 258 8.88 8.67 -5.57
C ARG A 258 7.57 9.22 -6.09
N THR A 259 7.64 9.96 -7.18
CA THR A 259 6.45 10.29 -8.00
C THR A 259 6.61 9.72 -9.39
N ASN A 260 5.49 9.39 -10.02
CA ASN A 260 5.49 8.82 -11.35
C ASN A 260 4.39 9.46 -12.21
N ASN A 261 4.82 10.14 -13.27
CA ASN A 261 3.99 10.77 -14.30
C ASN A 261 2.79 11.58 -13.73
N GLY A 262 3.00 12.25 -12.60
CA GLY A 262 2.02 13.06 -11.90
C GLY A 262 0.78 12.34 -11.35
N ARG A 263 0.76 11.01 -11.39
CA ARG A 263 -0.36 10.21 -10.92
C ARG A 263 -0.21 9.83 -9.46
N GLU A 264 0.90 9.19 -9.14
CA GLU A 264 1.15 8.60 -7.82
C GLU A 264 2.27 9.31 -7.05
N LEU A 265 2.18 9.24 -5.73
CA LEU A 265 3.27 9.48 -4.79
C LEU A 265 3.43 8.25 -3.91
N SER A 266 4.60 7.64 -3.91
CA SER A 266 4.96 6.55 -3.01
C SER A 266 5.95 7.03 -1.94
N VAL A 267 5.67 6.69 -0.69
CA VAL A 267 6.61 6.77 0.46
C VAL A 267 6.90 5.35 0.89
N ILE A 268 8.15 4.92 0.74
CA ILE A 268 8.53 3.51 0.89
C ILE A 268 9.63 3.42 1.92
N VAL A 269 9.49 2.48 2.84
CA VAL A 269 10.49 2.21 3.87
C VAL A 269 11.16 0.86 3.62
N SER A 270 12.39 0.74 4.10
CA SER A 270 13.26 -0.43 3.93
C SER A 270 12.65 -1.79 4.32
N ASN A 271 11.64 -1.84 5.19
CA ASN A 271 10.98 -3.08 5.60
C ASN A 271 9.89 -3.56 4.61
N GLY A 272 9.82 -2.99 3.40
CA GLY A 272 8.91 -3.44 2.34
C GLY A 272 7.48 -2.91 2.47
N ILE A 273 7.28 -1.85 3.27
CA ILE A 273 6.02 -1.13 3.37
C ILE A 273 6.04 0.07 2.42
N GLU A 274 4.96 0.20 1.66
CA GLU A 274 4.67 1.34 0.81
C GLU A 274 3.41 2.05 1.32
N PHE A 275 3.48 3.37 1.40
CA PHE A 275 2.33 4.25 1.48
C PHE A 275 2.20 4.93 0.14
N ILE A 276 1.11 4.69 -0.58
CA ILE A 276 0.89 5.22 -1.92
C ILE A 276 -0.30 6.17 -1.91
N TYR A 277 -0.11 7.36 -2.44
CA TYR A 277 -1.16 8.31 -2.78
C TYR A 277 -1.52 8.14 -4.25
N GLN A 278 -2.76 7.72 -4.51
CA GLN A 278 -3.31 7.52 -5.84
C GLN A 278 -4.81 7.83 -5.80
N GLU A 279 -5.35 8.50 -6.81
CA GLU A 279 -6.77 8.91 -6.85
C GLU A 279 -7.23 9.74 -5.63
N ASN A 280 -6.38 10.65 -5.17
CA ASN A 280 -6.62 11.51 -4.00
C ASN A 280 -6.77 10.75 -2.67
N VAL A 281 -6.27 9.51 -2.60
CA VAL A 281 -6.38 8.65 -1.42
C VAL A 281 -5.03 7.99 -1.11
N TRP A 282 -4.65 8.01 0.16
CA TRP A 282 -3.51 7.26 0.68
C TRP A 282 -3.90 5.82 0.98
N ARG A 283 -3.07 4.85 0.57
CA ARG A 283 -3.23 3.42 0.84
C ARG A 283 -1.96 2.83 1.46
N TYR A 284 -2.12 1.92 2.40
CA TYR A 284 -1.06 1.14 3.03
C TYR A 284 -0.89 -0.20 2.31
N ARG A 285 0.33 -0.49 1.86
CA ARG A 285 0.69 -1.75 1.19
C ARG A 285 1.84 -2.43 1.92
N ASN A 286 1.65 -3.71 2.21
CA ASN A 286 2.68 -4.58 2.77
C ASN A 286 2.93 -5.73 1.81
N TYR A 287 3.99 -5.61 1.00
CA TYR A 287 4.28 -6.59 -0.04
C TYR A 287 4.63 -7.97 0.50
N GLN A 288 5.25 -8.04 1.68
CA GLN A 288 5.56 -9.32 2.32
C GLN A 288 4.29 -10.04 2.78
N TRP A 289 3.30 -9.30 3.28
CA TRP A 289 2.01 -9.88 3.65
C TRP A 289 1.26 -10.43 2.42
N ILE A 290 1.20 -9.66 1.34
CA ILE A 290 0.59 -10.10 0.07
C ILE A 290 1.29 -11.36 -0.46
N LYS A 291 2.63 -11.39 -0.34
CA LYS A 291 3.45 -12.53 -0.74
C LYS A 291 3.12 -13.80 0.03
N ASN A 292 3.00 -13.69 1.34
CA ASN A 292 2.64 -14.83 2.18
C ASN A 292 1.23 -15.34 1.84
N LEU A 293 0.28 -14.43 1.60
CA LEU A 293 -1.08 -14.79 1.17
C LEU A 293 -1.12 -15.54 -0.17
N ILE A 294 -0.32 -15.10 -1.15
CA ILE A 294 -0.20 -15.78 -2.44
C ILE A 294 0.46 -17.16 -2.28
N ARG A 295 1.51 -17.26 -1.47
CA ARG A 295 2.27 -18.50 -1.26
C ARG A 295 1.47 -19.63 -0.61
N GLU A 296 0.51 -19.29 0.24
CA GLU A 296 -0.38 -20.27 0.86
C GLU A 296 -1.29 -20.96 -0.17
N GLU A 297 -1.60 -20.27 -1.27
CA GLU A 297 -2.53 -20.75 -2.29
C GLU A 297 -1.80 -21.42 -3.46
N ILE A 298 -0.64 -20.87 -3.84
CA ILE A 298 0.20 -21.41 -4.90
C ILE A 298 1.69 -21.23 -4.62
N SER A 299 2.47 -22.30 -4.82
CA SER A 299 3.93 -22.26 -4.69
C SER A 299 4.53 -21.63 -5.94
N LEU A 300 5.25 -20.52 -5.77
CA LEU A 300 5.96 -19.80 -6.83
C LEU A 300 7.41 -19.60 -6.44
N ASP A 301 8.31 -19.70 -7.42
CA ASP A 301 9.68 -19.20 -7.26
C ASP A 301 9.68 -17.71 -6.93
N GLU A 302 10.67 -17.26 -6.16
CA GLU A 302 10.82 -15.86 -5.75
C GLU A 302 10.85 -14.90 -6.94
N ASN A 303 11.56 -15.26 -8.02
CA ASN A 303 11.67 -14.40 -9.19
C ASN A 303 10.35 -14.33 -9.96
N VAL A 304 9.60 -15.44 -10.01
CA VAL A 304 8.27 -15.49 -10.66
C VAL A 304 7.28 -14.63 -9.88
N TYR A 305 7.25 -14.76 -8.56
CA TYR A 305 6.44 -13.91 -7.70
C TYR A 305 6.75 -12.42 -7.92
N ASN A 306 8.04 -12.07 -7.90
CA ASN A 306 8.47 -10.69 -8.10
C ASN A 306 8.09 -10.16 -9.49
N ALA A 307 8.23 -10.99 -10.53
CA ALA A 307 7.82 -10.61 -11.89
C ALA A 307 6.30 -10.39 -11.99
N ILE A 308 5.49 -11.26 -11.39
CA ILE A 308 4.03 -11.08 -11.33
C ILE A 308 3.69 -9.76 -10.66
N LEU A 309 4.27 -9.49 -9.49
CA LEU A 309 4.02 -8.26 -8.75
C LEU A 309 4.46 -7.02 -9.55
N TYR A 310 5.59 -7.10 -10.26
CA TYR A 310 6.04 -6.04 -11.17
C TYR A 310 4.97 -5.70 -12.22
N TYR A 311 4.43 -6.69 -12.92
CA TYR A 311 3.39 -6.45 -13.95
C TYR A 311 2.05 -6.03 -13.35
N VAL A 312 1.67 -6.54 -12.17
CA VAL A 312 0.46 -6.10 -11.44
C VAL A 312 0.56 -4.61 -11.10
N LEU A 313 1.69 -4.20 -10.52
CA LEU A 313 1.94 -2.79 -10.18
C LEU A 313 2.04 -1.92 -11.43
N TYR A 314 2.66 -2.41 -12.50
CA TYR A 314 2.66 -1.71 -13.78
C TYR A 314 1.23 -1.44 -14.27
N CYS A 315 0.34 -2.44 -14.27
CA CYS A 315 -1.04 -2.24 -14.70
C CYS A 315 -1.80 -1.26 -13.79
N SER A 316 -1.62 -1.39 -12.47
CA SER A 316 -2.25 -0.51 -11.46
C SER A 316 -1.82 0.96 -11.61
N ARG A 317 -0.56 1.22 -11.93
CA ARG A 317 0.00 2.58 -12.12
C ARG A 317 -0.42 3.23 -13.43
N ASN A 318 -0.74 2.42 -14.44
CA ASN A 318 -1.08 2.87 -15.78
C ASN A 318 -2.60 2.87 -16.04
N ASP A 319 -3.42 2.65 -15.02
CA ASP A 319 -4.89 2.60 -15.12
C ASP A 319 -5.38 1.52 -16.11
N THR A 320 -4.57 0.47 -16.26
CA THR A 320 -4.85 -0.64 -17.16
C THR A 320 -5.70 -1.66 -16.45
N SER A 321 -6.94 -1.84 -16.93
CA SER A 321 -7.74 -2.97 -16.47
C SER A 321 -7.17 -4.28 -17.01
N SER A 322 -6.92 -5.22 -16.09
CA SER A 322 -6.32 -6.50 -16.42
C SER A 322 -6.85 -7.59 -15.50
N ILE A 323 -6.92 -8.83 -16.00
CA ILE A 323 -7.06 -10.03 -15.18
C ILE A 323 -5.83 -10.91 -15.43
N ILE A 324 -5.05 -11.16 -14.40
CA ILE A 324 -3.90 -12.07 -14.42
C ILE A 324 -4.29 -13.33 -13.67
N TRP A 325 -4.22 -14.47 -14.32
CA TRP A 325 -4.55 -15.77 -13.72
C TRP A 325 -3.32 -16.67 -13.66
N ILE A 326 -3.07 -17.20 -12.48
CA ILE A 326 -1.98 -18.13 -12.19
C ILE A 326 -2.61 -19.46 -11.77
N PRO A 327 -2.71 -20.43 -12.68
CA PRO A 327 -3.42 -21.67 -12.43
C PRO A 327 -2.59 -22.61 -11.56
N LYS A 328 -3.23 -23.24 -10.57
CA LYS A 328 -2.60 -24.28 -9.74
C LYS A 328 -2.46 -25.59 -10.51
N ASN A 329 -3.50 -25.99 -11.24
CA ASN A 329 -3.50 -27.11 -12.16
C ASN A 329 -3.48 -26.60 -13.61
N VAL A 330 -2.33 -26.73 -14.26
CA VAL A 330 -2.08 -26.26 -15.64
C VAL A 330 -2.82 -27.10 -16.69
N ASN A 331 -3.20 -28.33 -16.36
CA ASN A 331 -3.87 -29.25 -17.28
C ASN A 331 -5.36 -28.95 -17.42
N SER A 332 -6.00 -28.39 -16.40
CA SER A 332 -7.42 -28.03 -16.40
C SER A 332 -7.69 -26.61 -16.92
N ILE A 333 -6.69 -25.88 -17.44
CA ILE A 333 -6.86 -24.49 -17.88
C ILE A 333 -8.02 -24.34 -18.88
N LYS A 334 -8.16 -25.28 -19.83
CA LYS A 334 -9.18 -25.22 -20.88
C LYS A 334 -10.61 -25.41 -20.36
N ASP A 335 -10.77 -25.99 -19.18
CA ASP A 335 -12.08 -26.19 -18.55
C ASP A 335 -12.70 -24.84 -18.15
N PHE A 336 -11.84 -23.86 -17.83
CA PHE A 336 -12.23 -22.51 -17.42
C PHE A 336 -12.43 -21.53 -18.58
N LEU A 337 -11.92 -21.84 -19.77
CA LEU A 337 -11.84 -20.88 -20.87
C LEU A 337 -12.83 -21.24 -21.99
N LYS A 338 -13.59 -20.24 -22.45
CA LYS A 338 -14.43 -20.32 -23.65
C LYS A 338 -13.58 -20.08 -24.90
N THR A 339 -12.70 -19.09 -24.84
CA THR A 339 -11.72 -18.77 -25.88
C THR A 339 -10.36 -18.50 -25.23
N SER A 340 -9.30 -18.70 -26.00
CA SER A 340 -7.92 -18.46 -25.56
C SER A 340 -7.02 -18.23 -26.77
N HIS A 341 -6.10 -17.27 -26.68
CA HIS A 341 -5.15 -16.98 -27.74
C HIS A 341 -3.72 -17.26 -27.25
N ALA A 342 -2.89 -17.89 -28.09
CA ALA A 342 -1.47 -18.12 -27.82
C ALA A 342 -0.65 -17.26 -28.79
N VAL A 343 0.36 -16.57 -28.28
CA VAL A 343 1.20 -15.67 -29.09
C VAL A 343 2.19 -16.44 -29.96
N SER A 344 2.76 -17.52 -29.43
CA SER A 344 3.85 -18.26 -30.06
C SER A 344 3.75 -19.74 -29.75
N ARG A 345 4.31 -20.57 -30.66
CA ARG A 345 4.56 -21.99 -30.41
C ARG A 345 5.76 -22.22 -29.49
N LYS A 346 6.70 -21.27 -29.43
CA LYS A 346 7.81 -21.28 -28.47
C LYS A 346 7.35 -20.64 -27.16
N SER A 347 7.70 -21.26 -26.04
CA SER A 347 7.45 -20.69 -24.72
C SER A 347 8.26 -19.41 -24.52
N PHE A 348 7.68 -18.48 -23.79
CA PHE A 348 8.37 -17.30 -23.29
C PHE A 348 7.87 -17.01 -21.87
N SER A 349 8.71 -16.35 -21.09
CA SER A 349 8.52 -16.19 -19.65
C SER A 349 8.52 -14.72 -19.25
N ILE A 350 7.77 -14.42 -18.20
CA ILE A 350 7.75 -13.10 -17.54
C ILE A 350 9.09 -12.70 -16.91
N LEU A 351 9.98 -13.65 -16.75
CA LEU A 351 11.32 -13.44 -16.21
C LEU A 351 12.30 -12.86 -17.23
N ASN A 352 12.03 -12.99 -18.53
CA ASN A 352 12.95 -12.54 -19.57
C ASN A 352 12.68 -11.06 -19.93
N PRO A 353 13.62 -10.14 -19.65
CA PRO A 353 13.43 -8.71 -19.90
C PRO A 353 13.20 -8.35 -21.37
N GLN A 354 13.64 -9.19 -22.31
CA GLN A 354 13.44 -8.96 -23.75
C GLN A 354 11.96 -8.98 -24.15
N PHE A 355 11.11 -9.66 -23.37
CA PHE A 355 9.68 -9.75 -23.63
C PHE A 355 8.85 -8.73 -22.83
N ASP A 356 9.48 -7.85 -22.05
CA ASP A 356 8.77 -6.90 -21.17
C ASP A 356 7.69 -6.09 -21.91
N GLY A 357 8.05 -5.48 -23.05
CA GLY A 357 7.10 -4.72 -23.86
C GLY A 357 5.96 -5.57 -24.44
N LEU A 358 6.23 -6.83 -24.79
CA LEU A 358 5.21 -7.76 -25.27
C LEU A 358 4.26 -8.14 -24.13
N ILE A 359 4.80 -8.53 -22.98
CA ILE A 359 4.01 -8.95 -21.81
C ILE A 359 3.09 -7.83 -21.35
N LYS A 360 3.59 -6.60 -21.28
CA LYS A 360 2.76 -5.40 -20.97
C LYS A 360 1.55 -5.28 -21.91
N ARG A 361 1.74 -5.51 -23.22
CA ARG A 361 0.65 -5.50 -24.21
C ARG A 361 -0.33 -6.65 -24.04
N LEU A 362 0.14 -7.83 -23.63
CA LEU A 362 -0.74 -8.97 -23.35
C LEU A 362 -1.62 -8.71 -22.13
N MET A 363 -1.07 -8.10 -21.06
CA MET A 363 -1.84 -7.72 -19.88
C MET A 363 -2.92 -6.68 -20.17
N THR A 364 -2.68 -5.80 -21.16
CA THR A 364 -3.65 -4.78 -21.58
C THR A 364 -4.74 -5.32 -22.53
N SER A 365 -4.65 -6.58 -22.95
CA SER A 365 -5.66 -7.21 -23.79
C SER A 365 -6.96 -7.41 -23.01
N ASP A 366 -8.10 -7.20 -23.67
CA ASP A 366 -9.40 -7.53 -23.08
C ASP A 366 -9.51 -9.03 -22.80
N GLY A 367 -9.87 -9.40 -21.56
CA GLY A 367 -9.87 -10.78 -21.06
C GLY A 367 -8.72 -11.11 -20.11
N ALA A 368 -8.61 -12.39 -19.75
CA ALA A 368 -7.58 -12.87 -18.82
C ALA A 368 -6.27 -13.25 -19.51
N THR A 369 -5.14 -12.93 -18.87
CA THR A 369 -3.81 -13.44 -19.21
C THR A 369 -3.43 -14.58 -18.27
N VAL A 370 -2.97 -15.69 -18.84
CA VAL A 370 -2.64 -16.92 -18.10
C VAL A 370 -1.14 -17.07 -17.99
N ILE A 371 -0.63 -17.05 -16.76
CA ILE A 371 0.79 -17.23 -16.43
C ILE A 371 0.91 -18.51 -15.61
N CYS A 372 1.64 -19.49 -16.11
CA CYS A 372 1.91 -20.72 -15.36
C CYS A 372 2.77 -20.45 -14.11
N PRO A 373 2.77 -21.35 -13.11
CA PRO A 373 3.55 -21.17 -11.87
C PRO A 373 5.08 -21.04 -12.07
N ASP A 374 5.60 -21.49 -13.21
CA ASP A 374 6.99 -21.36 -13.64
C ASP A 374 7.30 -19.99 -14.30
N GLY A 375 6.31 -19.11 -14.44
CA GLY A 375 6.42 -17.82 -15.11
C GLY A 375 6.18 -17.86 -16.62
N THR A 376 5.88 -19.02 -17.21
CA THR A 376 5.57 -19.12 -18.64
C THR A 376 4.22 -18.48 -18.97
N VAL A 377 4.17 -17.58 -19.96
CA VAL A 377 2.91 -17.00 -20.43
C VAL A 377 2.27 -17.96 -21.43
N LYS A 378 1.08 -18.49 -21.11
CA LYS A 378 0.41 -19.53 -21.90
C LYS A 378 -0.65 -18.98 -22.84
N TYR A 379 -1.52 -18.12 -22.31
CA TYR A 379 -2.63 -17.53 -23.07
C TYR A 379 -2.86 -16.06 -22.71
N TYR A 380 -3.48 -15.32 -23.61
CA TYR A 380 -3.94 -13.95 -23.39
C TYR A 380 -5.35 -13.76 -23.97
N GLY A 381 -5.98 -12.66 -23.56
CA GLY A 381 -7.31 -12.27 -24.02
C GLY A 381 -8.36 -13.37 -23.85
N CYS A 382 -8.27 -14.13 -22.76
CA CYS A 382 -9.11 -15.30 -22.58
C CYS A 382 -10.51 -14.88 -22.11
N ILE A 383 -11.55 -15.44 -22.74
CA ILE A 383 -12.94 -15.31 -22.26
C ILE A 383 -13.22 -16.48 -21.31
N ILE A 384 -13.70 -16.16 -20.11
CA ILE A 384 -13.96 -17.13 -19.04
C ILE A 384 -15.33 -17.79 -19.26
N LYS A 385 -15.42 -19.10 -19.04
CA LYS A 385 -16.69 -19.83 -18.95
C LYS A 385 -17.37 -19.47 -17.62
N MET A 386 -18.47 -18.74 -17.71
CA MET A 386 -19.30 -18.39 -16.57
C MET A 386 -20.37 -19.46 -16.38
N GLU A 387 -20.44 -20.07 -15.20
CA GLU A 387 -21.59 -20.89 -14.82
C GLU A 387 -22.71 -19.97 -14.32
N VAL A 388 -23.96 -20.30 -14.67
CA VAL A 388 -25.15 -19.44 -14.43
C VAL A 388 -25.47 -19.28 -12.93
N ALA A 389 -24.80 -20.03 -12.05
CA ALA A 389 -25.14 -20.16 -10.64
C ALA A 389 -23.98 -19.80 -9.71
N ASP A 390 -23.48 -18.56 -9.73
CA ASP A 390 -22.66 -18.05 -8.63
C ASP A 390 -22.96 -16.59 -8.25
N ASN A 391 -23.98 -16.51 -7.39
CA ASN A 391 -24.15 -15.63 -6.22
C ASN A 391 -24.21 -14.09 -6.34
N LYS A 392 -25.28 -13.59 -5.71
CA LYS A 392 -25.85 -12.24 -5.57
C LYS A 392 -24.97 -11.17 -4.90
N THR A 393 -23.66 -11.39 -4.74
CA THR A 393 -22.79 -10.49 -3.94
C THR A 393 -21.63 -9.88 -4.72
N LEU A 394 -21.24 -10.41 -5.88
CA LEU A 394 -20.18 -9.82 -6.71
C LEU A 394 -20.77 -8.82 -7.70
N LYS A 395 -20.28 -7.57 -7.65
CA LYS A 395 -20.68 -6.51 -8.60
C LYS A 395 -19.68 -6.46 -9.76
N GLY A 396 -20.11 -6.90 -10.96
CA GLY A 396 -19.40 -6.72 -12.23
C GLY A 396 -18.80 -8.00 -12.83
N THR A 397 -18.89 -8.12 -14.16
CA THR A 397 -18.46 -9.30 -14.95
C THR A 397 -17.02 -9.73 -14.69
N GLY A 398 -16.10 -8.76 -14.53
CA GLY A 398 -14.69 -9.04 -14.26
C GLY A 398 -14.39 -9.59 -12.86
N GLU A 399 -15.16 -9.23 -11.83
CA GLU A 399 -14.98 -9.80 -10.48
C GLU A 399 -15.49 -11.24 -10.42
N THR A 400 -16.62 -11.52 -11.07
CA THR A 400 -17.15 -12.88 -11.17
C THR A 400 -16.20 -13.77 -11.98
N ALA A 401 -15.63 -13.26 -13.07
CA ALA A 401 -14.62 -13.98 -13.84
C ALA A 401 -13.38 -14.31 -13.01
N ALA A 402 -12.82 -13.32 -12.29
CA ALA A 402 -11.66 -13.54 -11.43
C ALA A 402 -11.95 -14.54 -10.29
N SER A 403 -13.12 -14.46 -9.67
CA SER A 403 -13.57 -15.43 -8.66
C SER A 403 -13.62 -16.85 -9.22
N ARG A 404 -14.19 -17.05 -10.42
CA ARG A 404 -14.22 -18.37 -11.08
C ARG A 404 -12.82 -18.91 -11.36
N LEU A 405 -11.93 -18.07 -11.88
CA LEU A 405 -10.53 -18.46 -12.16
C LEU A 405 -9.77 -18.84 -10.88
N ALA A 406 -10.07 -18.17 -9.76
CA ALA A 406 -9.47 -18.44 -8.45
C ALA A 406 -9.87 -19.79 -7.83
N SER A 407 -10.84 -20.52 -8.41
CA SER A 407 -11.11 -21.91 -8.03
C SER A 407 -9.98 -22.87 -8.42
N ASN A 408 -9.17 -22.49 -9.40
CA ASN A 408 -7.98 -23.21 -9.82
C ASN A 408 -6.76 -22.28 -9.75
N GLY A 409 -6.34 -21.93 -8.54
CA GLY A 409 -5.17 -21.08 -8.31
C GLY A 409 -5.55 -19.66 -7.90
N ILE A 410 -4.91 -18.65 -8.50
CA ILE A 410 -5.03 -17.25 -8.08
C ILE A 410 -5.40 -16.38 -9.26
N ALA A 411 -6.39 -15.51 -9.08
CA ALA A 411 -6.70 -14.46 -10.05
C ALA A 411 -6.48 -13.07 -9.43
N ILE A 412 -5.78 -12.21 -10.15
CA ILE A 412 -5.49 -10.84 -9.78
C ILE A 412 -6.20 -9.93 -10.77
N LYS A 413 -7.19 -9.18 -10.30
CA LYS A 413 -7.90 -8.18 -11.08
C LYS A 413 -7.34 -6.80 -10.77
N ILE A 414 -6.92 -6.09 -11.79
CA ILE A 414 -6.60 -4.67 -11.74
C ILE A 414 -7.74 -3.91 -12.40
N SER A 415 -8.25 -2.90 -11.71
CA SER A 415 -9.34 -2.04 -12.20
C SER A 415 -8.75 -0.80 -12.88
N GLN A 416 -9.54 -0.10 -13.69
CA GLN A 416 -9.08 1.13 -14.36
C GLN A 416 -8.72 2.24 -13.36
N ASP A 417 -9.28 2.19 -12.16
CA ASP A 417 -8.96 3.08 -11.03
C ASP A 417 -7.64 2.68 -10.31
N GLY A 418 -6.87 1.75 -10.88
CA GLY A 418 -5.64 1.23 -10.30
C GLY A 418 -5.83 0.30 -9.10
N THR A 419 -7.06 0.08 -8.61
CA THR A 419 -7.34 -0.84 -7.50
C THR A 419 -6.99 -2.26 -7.89
N ILE A 420 -6.14 -2.89 -7.09
CA ILE A 420 -5.79 -4.29 -7.26
C ILE A 420 -6.72 -5.12 -6.35
N LYS A 421 -7.23 -6.25 -6.86
CA LYS A 421 -8.03 -7.23 -6.12
C LYS A 421 -7.48 -8.63 -6.36
N ILE A 422 -7.06 -9.34 -5.32
CA ILE A 422 -6.64 -10.74 -5.42
C ILE A 422 -7.79 -11.63 -4.96
N PHE A 423 -8.12 -12.60 -5.80
CA PHE A 423 -9.13 -13.62 -5.58
C PHE A 423 -8.45 -14.95 -5.27
N LEU A 424 -8.81 -15.56 -4.14
CA LEU A 424 -8.32 -16.86 -3.67
C LEU A 424 -9.52 -17.77 -3.33
N ASN A 425 -9.50 -19.02 -3.80
CA ASN A 425 -10.50 -20.06 -3.51
C ASN A 425 -11.96 -19.56 -3.58
N GLU A 426 -12.34 -18.96 -4.72
CA GLU A 426 -13.68 -18.46 -5.09
C GLU A 426 -14.28 -17.32 -4.23
N ARG A 427 -13.92 -17.21 -2.94
CA ARG A 427 -14.61 -16.36 -1.96
C ARG A 427 -13.76 -15.27 -1.33
N THR A 428 -12.44 -15.43 -1.32
CA THR A 428 -11.56 -14.46 -0.68
C THR A 428 -11.22 -13.34 -1.64
N LYS A 429 -11.55 -12.10 -1.27
CA LYS A 429 -11.15 -10.88 -1.98
C LYS A 429 -10.26 -10.04 -1.06
N ILE A 430 -9.02 -9.81 -1.47
CA ILE A 430 -8.13 -8.84 -0.81
C ILE A 430 -8.05 -7.61 -1.71
N LYS A 431 -8.22 -6.42 -1.15
CA LYS A 431 -8.12 -5.13 -1.85
C LYS A 431 -6.84 -4.42 -1.38
N PHE A 432 -6.16 -3.75 -2.30
CA PHE A 432 -4.89 -3.00 -2.10
C PHE A 432 -4.74 -1.87 -3.10
#